data_AF-Q7X399-F1
#
_entry.id   AF-Q7X399-F1
#
_cell.length_a   1.000
_cell.length_b   1.000
_cell.length_c   1.000
_cell.angle_alpha   90.00
_cell.angle_beta   90.00
_cell.angle_gamma   90.00
#
_symmetry.space_group_name_H-M   'P 1'
#
loop_
_entity.id
_entity.type
_entity.pdbx_description
1 polymer ?
#
loop_
_entity_poly.entity_id
_entity_poly.type
_entity_poly.pdbx_seq_one_letter_code
_entity_poly.pdbx_strand_id
1 'polypeptide(L)'
;MTIAILFHLSNDRTLKHFYSFVQKHHKKDFRKLISYSRFVYIMKNLFVPLFAYLLHMRGAVTGLAFIDSTSINVCRNKRISRNKGVKSIAKRGKTTSGWFYGFKLHLIM
;
A
#
# COMPACT_ATOMS: atom_id res chain seq x y z
N MET A 1 -6.99 -8.70 12.86
CA MET A 1 -5.75 -8.01 12.45
C MET A 1 -4.71 -9.01 11.95
N THR A 2 -4.31 -10.00 12.75
CA THR A 2 -3.23 -10.95 12.44
C THR A 2 -3.36 -11.67 11.09
N ILE A 3 -4.55 -12.19 10.76
CA ILE A 3 -4.79 -12.88 9.47
C ILE A 3 -4.53 -11.94 8.27
N ALA A 4 -4.89 -10.66 8.37
CA ALA A 4 -4.64 -9.70 7.30
C ALA A 4 -3.14 -9.38 7.16
N ILE A 5 -2.42 -9.28 8.28
CA ILE A 5 -0.96 -9.09 8.26
C ILE A 5 -0.28 -10.33 7.65
N LEU A 6 -0.66 -11.53 8.09
CA LEU A 6 -0.14 -12.78 7.55
C LEU A 6 -0.43 -12.95 6.05
N PHE A 7 -1.59 -12.50 5.57
CA PHE A 7 -1.89 -12.50 4.13
C PHE A 7 -0.90 -11.63 3.33
N HIS A 8 -0.57 -10.44 3.85
CA HIS A 8 0.41 -9.57 3.21
C HIS A 8 1.85 -10.14 3.28
N LEU A 9 2.16 -10.93 4.32
CA LEU A 9 3.44 -11.61 4.46
C LEU A 9 3.55 -12.90 3.65
N SER A 10 2.43 -13.61 3.40
CA SER A 10 2.43 -14.90 2.70
C SER A 10 2.60 -14.79 1.18
N ASN A 11 2.56 -13.56 0.64
CA ASN A 11 2.65 -13.28 -0.79
C ASN A 11 1.58 -14.02 -1.63
N ASP A 12 0.45 -14.39 -1.01
CA ASP A 12 -0.66 -15.03 -1.69
C ASP A 12 -1.40 -14.03 -2.58
N ARG A 13 -1.69 -14.44 -3.82
CA ARG A 13 -2.38 -13.56 -4.78
C ARG A 13 -3.84 -13.29 -4.43
N THR A 14 -4.50 -14.21 -3.70
CA THR A 14 -5.93 -14.10 -3.42
C THR A 14 -6.24 -14.37 -1.95
N LEU A 15 -6.95 -13.43 -1.33
CA LEU A 15 -7.34 -13.52 0.08
C LEU A 15 -8.20 -14.76 0.36
N LYS A 16 -9.08 -15.14 -0.58
CA LYS A 16 -9.96 -16.30 -0.43
C LYS A 16 -9.17 -17.61 -0.37
N HIS A 17 -8.13 -17.76 -1.20
CA HIS A 17 -7.27 -18.94 -1.19
C HIS A 17 -6.49 -19.02 0.13
N PHE A 18 -5.84 -17.91 0.51
CA PHE A 18 -5.12 -17.80 1.77
C PHE A 18 -6.04 -18.11 2.98
N TYR A 19 -7.26 -17.56 2.99
CA TYR A 19 -8.20 -17.79 4.08
C TYR A 19 -8.62 -19.27 4.17
N SER A 20 -8.78 -19.95 3.04
CA SER A 20 -9.07 -21.39 3.02
C SER A 20 -7.89 -22.22 3.50
N PHE A 21 -6.66 -21.83 3.16
CA PHE A 21 -5.43 -22.43 3.68
C PHE A 21 -5.36 -22.30 5.21
N VAL A 22 -5.59 -21.10 5.75
CA VAL A 22 -5.63 -20.85 7.20
C VAL A 22 -6.71 -21.70 7.88
N GLN A 23 -7.90 -21.81 7.28
CA GLN A 23 -8.98 -22.65 7.81
C GLN A 23 -8.60 -24.14 7.90
N LYS A 24 -7.83 -24.65 6.94
CA LYS A 24 -7.43 -26.06 6.89
C LYS A 24 -6.23 -26.35 7.78
N HIS A 25 -5.18 -25.54 7.71
CA HIS A 25 -3.89 -25.84 8.32
C HIS A 25 -3.68 -25.15 9.69
N HIS A 26 -4.31 -24.00 9.92
CA HIS A 26 -4.15 -23.19 11.14
C HIS A 26 -5.41 -23.13 12.02
N LYS A 27 -6.28 -24.14 11.91
CA LYS A 27 -7.50 -24.23 12.73
C LYS A 27 -7.19 -24.30 14.24
N LYS A 28 -6.02 -24.87 14.60
CA LYS A 28 -5.56 -24.95 15.99
C LYS A 28 -5.19 -23.58 16.56
N ASP A 29 -4.58 -22.73 15.75
CA ASP A 29 -4.14 -21.37 16.12
C ASP A 29 -5.32 -20.40 16.16
N PHE A 30 -6.32 -20.63 15.31
CA PHE A 30 -7.51 -19.80 15.21
C PHE A 30 -8.80 -20.59 15.46
N ARG A 31 -8.99 -21.03 16.71
CA ARG A 31 -10.10 -21.90 17.14
C ARG A 31 -11.50 -21.33 16.85
N LYS A 32 -11.65 -19.99 16.80
CA LYS A 32 -12.91 -19.29 16.51
C LYS A 32 -12.82 -18.46 15.22
N LEU A 33 -12.49 -19.10 14.10
CA LEU A 33 -12.47 -18.42 12.82
C LEU A 33 -13.90 -18.08 12.37
N ILE A 34 -14.13 -16.82 12.01
CA ILE A 34 -15.40 -16.36 11.43
C ILE A 34 -15.54 -16.82 9.98
N SER A 35 -16.76 -16.74 9.42
CA SER A 35 -16.96 -17.01 7.99
C SER A 35 -16.19 -16.00 7.13
N TYR A 36 -15.75 -16.41 5.94
CA TYR A 36 -15.02 -15.54 5.00
C TYR A 36 -15.79 -14.24 4.71
N SER A 37 -17.09 -14.31 4.45
CA SER A 37 -17.92 -13.14 4.18
C SER A 37 -17.94 -12.15 5.35
N ARG A 38 -18.03 -12.66 6.58
CA ARG A 38 -17.99 -11.82 7.79
C ARG A 38 -16.60 -11.25 8.04
N PHE A 39 -15.54 -12.00 7.72
CA PHE A 39 -14.17 -11.52 7.76
C PHE A 39 -13.97 -10.34 6.80
N VAL A 40 -14.38 -10.47 5.54
CA VAL A 40 -14.26 -9.40 4.53
C VAL A 40 -15.05 -8.15 4.94
N TYR A 41 -16.23 -8.33 5.55
CA TYR A 41 -17.01 -7.21 6.08
C TYR A 41 -16.26 -6.46 7.19
N ILE A 42 -15.72 -7.19 8.18
CA ILE A 42 -14.95 -6.61 9.29
C ILE A 42 -13.63 -6.00 8.80
N MET A 43 -13.05 -6.56 7.74
CA MET A 43 -11.76 -6.11 7.19
C MET A 43 -11.78 -4.66 6.75
N LYS A 44 -12.94 -4.13 6.33
CA LYS A 44 -13.10 -2.70 6.00
C LYS A 44 -12.80 -1.78 7.21
N ASN A 45 -13.08 -2.25 8.42
CA ASN A 45 -12.85 -1.51 9.66
C ASN A 45 -11.44 -1.72 10.22
N LEU A 46 -10.63 -2.61 9.63
CA LEU A 46 -9.27 -2.89 10.10
C LEU A 46 -8.26 -1.78 9.73
N PHE A 47 -8.60 -0.88 8.82
CA PHE A 47 -7.68 0.15 8.36
C PHE A 47 -7.19 1.07 9.49
N VAL A 48 -8.11 1.63 10.28
CA VAL A 48 -7.79 2.55 11.38
C VAL A 48 -6.88 1.90 12.44
N PRO A 49 -7.21 0.72 13.01
CA PRO A 49 -6.35 0.09 14.01
C PRO A 49 -5.03 -0.42 13.41
N LEU A 50 -4.99 -0.82 12.13
CA LEU A 50 -3.74 -1.20 11.46
C LEU A 50 -2.82 0.01 11.32
N PHE A 51 -3.36 1.15 10.91
CA PHE A 51 -2.61 2.39 10.78
C PHE A 51 -2.07 2.86 12.13
N ALA A 52 -2.89 2.83 13.18
CA ALA A 52 -2.46 3.16 14.55
C ALA A 52 -1.35 2.22 15.04
N TYR A 53 -1.46 0.92 14.79
CA TYR A 53 -0.42 -0.06 15.12
C TYR A 53 0.89 0.23 14.39
N LEU A 54 0.85 0.49 13.08
CA LEU A 54 2.04 0.82 12.30
C LEU A 54 2.69 2.14 12.75
N LEU A 55 1.88 3.14 13.10
CA LEU A 55 2.37 4.41 13.62
C LEU A 55 3.06 4.21 14.98
N HIS A 56 2.49 3.36 15.84
CA HIS A 56 3.09 3.02 17.13
C HIS A 56 4.40 2.23 16.97
N MET A 57 4.48 1.35 15.98
CA MET A 57 5.68 0.57 15.67
C MET A 57 6.76 1.38 14.92
N ARG A 58 6.58 2.68 14.67
CA ARG A 58 7.65 3.52 14.13
C ARG A 58 8.80 3.58 15.13
N GLY A 59 9.97 3.12 14.69
CA GLY A 59 11.22 3.30 15.43
C GLY A 59 11.56 4.78 15.63
N ALA A 60 12.48 5.05 16.56
CA ALA A 60 13.02 6.39 16.74
C ALA A 60 13.65 6.88 15.43
N VAL A 61 13.34 8.11 15.04
CA VAL A 61 13.90 8.74 13.83
C VAL A 61 15.39 8.99 14.08
N THR A 62 16.25 8.10 13.59
CA THR A 62 17.71 8.16 13.80
C THR A 62 18.38 9.14 12.83
N GLY A 63 17.94 10.41 12.75
CA GLY A 63 18.59 11.51 12.02
C GLY A 63 18.88 11.34 10.50
N LEU A 64 18.75 10.12 9.97
CA LEU A 64 18.99 9.70 8.60
C LEU A 64 17.62 9.60 7.93
N ALA A 65 17.19 10.71 7.36
CA ALA A 65 16.00 10.73 6.51
C ALA A 65 16.36 10.18 5.13
N PHE A 66 15.82 9.01 4.79
CA PHE A 66 15.87 8.56 3.39
C PHE A 66 14.81 9.35 2.61
N ILE A 67 15.27 10.28 1.77
CA ILE A 67 14.40 11.01 0.85
C ILE A 67 14.30 10.18 -0.42
N ASP A 68 13.28 9.34 -0.52
CA ASP A 68 12.94 8.74 -1.82
C ASP A 68 12.12 9.75 -2.63
N SER A 69 12.51 9.93 -3.89
CA SER A 69 11.83 10.82 -4.82
C SER A 69 11.10 10.00 -5.88
N THR A 70 9.87 9.58 -5.58
CA THR A 70 9.08 8.78 -6.52
C THR A 70 8.38 9.70 -7.54
N SER A 71 8.57 9.42 -8.83
CA SER A 71 7.82 10.13 -9.89
C SER A 71 6.40 9.58 -10.03
N ILE A 72 5.40 10.44 -9.82
CA ILE A 72 4.00 10.16 -10.11
C ILE A 72 3.67 10.72 -11.49
N ASN A 73 3.51 9.83 -12.47
CA ASN A 73 3.26 10.23 -13.86
C ASN A 73 1.78 10.56 -14.07
N VAL A 74 1.49 11.81 -14.45
CA VAL A 74 0.14 12.26 -14.81
C VAL A 74 -0.24 11.78 -16.20
N CYS A 75 0.68 11.89 -17.16
CA CYS A 75 0.48 11.38 -18.50
C CYS A 75 1.81 11.06 -19.19
N ARG A 76 1.74 10.39 -20.35
CA ARG A 76 2.92 10.17 -21.20
C ARG A 76 3.39 11.49 -21.80
N ASN A 77 4.71 11.67 -21.93
CA ASN A 77 5.29 12.93 -22.42
C ASN A 77 4.74 13.42 -23.77
N LYS A 78 4.38 12.49 -24.67
CA LYS A 78 3.77 12.80 -25.97
C LYS A 78 2.37 13.45 -25.87
N ARG A 79 1.68 13.31 -24.73
CA ARG A 79 0.29 13.77 -24.54
C ARG A 79 0.16 14.99 -23.62
N ILE A 80 1.27 15.64 -23.26
CA ILE A 80 1.28 16.79 -22.34
C ILE A 80 0.41 17.94 -22.86
N SER A 81 0.45 18.22 -24.17
CA SER A 81 -0.33 19.31 -24.78
C SER A 81 -1.84 19.12 -24.66
N ARG A 82 -2.31 17.87 -24.54
CA ARG A 82 -3.74 17.52 -24.42
C ARG A 82 -4.22 17.47 -22.97
N ASN A 83 -3.31 17.43 -22.00
CA ASN A 83 -3.67 17.40 -20.59
C ASN A 83 -4.04 18.80 -20.11
N LYS A 84 -5.35 19.06 -19.92
CA LYS A 84 -5.86 20.35 -19.41
C LYS A 84 -6.08 20.35 -17.90
N GLY A 85 -6.50 19.21 -17.33
CA GLY A 85 -6.94 19.13 -15.92
C GLY A 85 -5.85 19.43 -14.90
N VAL A 86 -4.60 19.07 -15.19
CA VAL A 86 -3.46 19.23 -14.25
C VAL A 86 -2.34 20.09 -14.83
N LYS A 87 -2.63 20.86 -15.89
CA LYS A 87 -1.63 21.60 -16.67
C LYS A 87 -0.85 22.63 -15.84
N SER A 88 -1.52 23.29 -14.89
CA SER A 88 -0.96 24.33 -14.03
C SER A 88 -0.10 23.78 -12.88
N ILE A 89 -0.33 22.51 -12.49
CA ILE A 89 0.28 21.92 -11.28
C ILE A 89 1.37 20.90 -11.64
N ALA A 90 1.12 20.09 -12.68
CA ALA A 90 2.06 19.07 -13.13
C ALA A 90 3.22 19.68 -13.95
N LYS A 91 4.45 19.24 -13.66
CA LYS A 91 5.67 19.73 -14.32
C LYS A 91 6.41 18.57 -14.99
N ARG A 92 7.26 18.89 -15.96
CA ARG A 92 8.22 17.91 -16.48
C ARG A 92 9.33 17.73 -15.47
N GLY A 93 9.64 16.50 -15.12
CA GLY A 93 10.75 16.12 -14.27
C GLY A 93 11.61 15.04 -14.93
N LYS A 94 12.83 14.87 -14.41
CA LYS A 94 13.73 13.78 -14.80
C LYS A 94 13.98 12.88 -13.59
N THR A 95 13.92 11.57 -13.81
CA THR A 95 14.35 10.51 -12.90
C THR A 95 15.44 9.67 -13.57
N THR A 96 16.02 8.72 -12.84
CA THR A 96 16.94 7.71 -13.37
C THR A 96 16.33 6.94 -14.55
N SER A 97 15.02 6.69 -14.51
CA SER A 97 14.27 6.02 -15.57
C SER A 97 13.92 6.92 -16.78
N GLY A 98 14.20 8.23 -16.72
CA GLY A 98 14.02 9.16 -17.84
C GLY A 98 13.14 10.38 -17.53
N TRP A 99 12.63 11.02 -18.60
CA TRP A 99 11.75 12.18 -18.48
C TRP A 99 10.31 11.75 -18.19
N PHE A 100 9.64 12.49 -17.30
CA PHE A 100 8.22 12.29 -17.02
C PHE A 100 7.48 13.62 -16.87
N TYR A 101 6.15 13.57 -16.92
CA TYR A 101 5.28 14.70 -16.64
C TYR A 101 4.34 14.36 -15.49
N GLY A 102 4.46 15.09 -14.39
CA GLY A 102 3.69 14.84 -13.18
C GLY A 102 4.35 15.43 -11.94
N PHE A 103 4.34 14.67 -10.84
CA PHE A 103 4.79 15.12 -9.52
C PHE A 103 5.97 14.28 -9.03
N LYS A 104 6.90 14.91 -8.28
CA LYS A 104 7.85 14.16 -7.44
C LYS A 104 7.29 14.11 -6.03
N LEU A 105 7.05 12.91 -5.54
CA LEU A 105 6.71 12.69 -4.14
C LEU A 105 8.01 12.52 -3.37
N HIS A 106 8.27 13.38 -2.39
CA HIS A 106 9.37 13.24 -1.46
C HIS A 106 8.84 12.56 -0.21
N LEU A 107 9.18 11.29 -0.03
CA LEU A 107 8.89 10.56 1.20
C LEU A 107 10.08 10.74 2.13
N ILE A 108 9.83 11.30 3.30
CA ILE A 108 10.80 11.37 4.40
C ILE A 108 10.43 10.22 5.33
N MET A 109 11.29 9.20 5.38
CA MET A 109 11.14 8.04 6.25
C MET A 109 12.04 8.15 7.47
#